data_AF-A0A2M6ZQ29-F1
#
_entry.id   AF-A0A2M6ZQ29-F1
#
_cell.length_a   1.000
_cell.length_b   1.000
_cell.length_c   1.000
_cell.angle_alpha   90.00
_cell.angle_beta   90.00
_cell.angle_gamma   90.00
#
_symmetry.space_group_name_H-M   'P 1'
#
loop_
_entity.id
_entity.type
_entity.pdbx_description
1 polymer ?
#
loop_
_entity_poly.entity_id
_entity_poly.type
_entity_poly.pdbx_seq_one_letter_code
_entity_poly.pdbx_strand_id
1 'polypeptide(L)'
;MPPVGAAVWLRGGIAIPKPLVKVDGRTLVGRALEEAAAAGAQRGAVITTPVFPEVAEYIKGNVWPLPIDLLVWDSPNSLESLLALKPYLYTPFLLLTVDAASIL
;
A
#
# COMPACT_ATOMS: atom_id res chain seq x y z
N MET A 1 -13.71 17.13 13.46
CA MET A 1 -12.26 17.29 13.74
C MET A 1 -11.54 16.87 12.47
N PRO A 2 -10.74 17.72 11.80
CA PRO A 2 -10.03 17.29 10.60
C PRO A 2 -9.01 16.21 10.99
N PRO A 3 -8.78 15.17 10.16
CA PRO A 3 -7.83 14.12 10.47
C PRO A 3 -6.45 14.72 10.66
N VAL A 4 -5.84 14.45 11.81
CA VAL A 4 -4.60 15.07 12.31
C VAL A 4 -3.40 14.80 11.37
N GLY A 5 -3.51 13.85 10.43
CA GLY A 5 -2.43 13.47 9.51
C GLY A 5 -2.20 14.44 8.34
N ALA A 6 -3.22 14.74 7.54
CA ALA A 6 -3.02 15.40 6.24
C ALA A 6 -2.30 16.76 6.33
N ALA A 7 -2.68 17.57 7.33
CA ALA A 7 -2.11 18.91 7.54
C ALA A 7 -0.66 18.89 8.06
N VAL A 8 -0.26 17.82 8.76
CA VAL A 8 1.12 17.63 9.24
C VAL A 8 2.03 17.20 8.09
N TRP A 9 1.57 16.29 7.23
CA TRP A 9 2.35 15.79 6.10
C TRP A 9 2.64 16.87 5.05
N LEU A 10 1.65 17.72 4.75
CA LEU A 10 1.82 18.87 3.85
C LEU A 10 2.79 19.91 4.39
N ARG A 11 2.81 20.15 5.72
CA ARG A 11 3.77 21.07 6.36
C ARG A 11 5.20 20.52 6.37
N GLY A 12 5.37 19.20 6.32
CA GLY A 12 6.67 18.53 6.21
C GLY A 12 7.29 18.55 4.81
N GLY A 13 6.62 19.15 3.81
CA GLY A 13 7.13 19.20 2.44
C GLY A 13 7.00 17.89 1.65
N ILE A 14 6.23 16.91 2.17
CA ILE A 14 5.97 15.66 1.46
C ILE A 14 4.86 15.91 0.44
N ALA A 15 5.27 16.14 -0.82
CA ALA A 15 4.36 16.36 -1.94
C ALA A 15 3.82 15.07 -2.56
N ILE A 16 4.47 13.93 -2.31
CA ILE A 16 4.15 12.64 -2.91
C ILE A 16 4.01 11.60 -1.78
N PRO A 17 2.89 10.88 -1.67
CA PRO A 17 2.73 9.81 -0.69
C PRO A 17 3.82 8.75 -0.88
N LYS A 18 4.36 8.23 0.23
CA LYS A 18 5.41 7.19 0.23
C LYS A 18 5.13 6.04 -0.75
N PRO A 19 3.93 5.43 -0.83
CA PRO A 19 3.66 4.34 -1.77
C PRO A 19 3.88 4.73 -3.25
N LEU A 20 3.77 6.01 -3.59
CA LEU A 20 3.91 6.55 -4.94
C LEU A 20 5.29 7.13 -5.23
N VAL A 21 6.19 7.17 -4.25
CA VAL A 21 7.59 7.53 -4.48
C VAL A 21 8.19 6.56 -5.48
N LYS A 22 8.89 7.09 -6.48
CA LYS A 22 9.55 6.29 -7.52
C LYS A 22 11.00 6.08 -7.17
N VAL A 23 11.43 4.82 -7.21
CA VAL A 23 12.84 4.42 -7.20
C VAL A 23 13.08 3.77 -8.55
N ASP A 24 14.05 4.27 -9.31
CA ASP A 24 14.39 3.73 -10.64
C ASP A 24 13.14 3.51 -11.51
N GLY A 25 12.39 4.62 -11.73
CA GLY A 25 11.19 4.68 -12.57
C GLY A 25 9.91 4.04 -12.01
N ARG A 26 10.01 3.11 -11.06
CA ARG A 26 8.87 2.35 -10.50
C ARG A 26 8.45 2.84 -9.13
N THR A 27 7.14 2.91 -8.88
CA THR A 27 6.61 3.29 -7.56
C THR A 27 6.92 2.20 -6.53
N LEU A 28 7.08 2.59 -5.26
CA LEU A 28 7.30 1.64 -4.15
C LEU A 28 6.19 0.59 -4.06
N VAL A 29 4.91 1.00 -4.20
CA VAL A 29 3.80 0.04 -4.23
C VAL A 29 3.86 -0.87 -5.46
N GLY A 30 4.27 -0.34 -6.62
CA GLY A 30 4.42 -1.14 -7.83
C GLY A 30 5.48 -2.23 -7.67
N ARG A 31 6.64 -1.87 -7.12
CA ARG A 31 7.72 -2.83 -6.82
C ARG A 31 7.24 -3.94 -5.89
N ALA A 32 6.58 -3.60 -4.79
CA ALA A 32 6.08 -4.59 -3.84
C ALA A 32 5.08 -5.59 -4.48
N LEU A 33 4.17 -5.09 -5.33
CA LEU A 33 3.20 -5.94 -6.02
C LEU A 33 3.86 -6.82 -7.10
N GLU A 34 4.79 -6.27 -7.88
CA GLU A 34 5.58 -7.01 -8.87
C GLU A 34 6.41 -8.12 -8.20
N GLU A 35 7.09 -7.81 -7.11
CA GLU A 35 7.90 -8.76 -6.34
C GLU A 35 7.05 -9.86 -5.72
N ALA A 36 5.88 -9.52 -5.15
CA ALA A 36 4.95 -10.51 -4.63
C ALA A 36 4.47 -11.48 -5.74
N ALA A 37 4.12 -10.96 -6.91
CA ALA A 37 3.78 -11.79 -8.07
C ALA A 37 4.94 -12.68 -8.51
N ALA A 38 6.14 -12.12 -8.63
CA ALA A 38 7.34 -12.87 -9.01
C ALA A 38 7.69 -13.99 -8.01
N ALA A 39 7.39 -13.79 -6.73
CA ALA A 39 7.53 -14.79 -5.68
C ALA A 39 6.41 -15.85 -5.66
N GLY A 40 5.42 -15.74 -6.55
CA GLY A 40 4.32 -16.72 -6.70
C GLY A 40 3.04 -16.37 -5.95
N ALA A 41 2.87 -15.15 -5.46
CA ALA A 41 1.60 -14.71 -4.87
C ALA A 41 0.49 -14.71 -5.94
N GLN A 42 -0.66 -15.28 -5.60
CA GLN A 42 -1.79 -15.43 -6.53
C GLN A 42 -2.84 -14.31 -6.41
N ARG A 43 -2.80 -13.53 -5.33
CA ARG A 43 -3.75 -12.45 -5.01
C ARG A 43 -3.13 -11.54 -3.95
N GLY A 44 -3.45 -10.25 -4.01
CA GLY A 44 -2.94 -9.24 -3.09
C GLY A 44 -4.10 -8.54 -2.40
N ALA A 45 -4.05 -8.46 -1.08
CA ALA A 45 -4.93 -7.58 -0.30
C ALA A 45 -4.13 -6.34 0.11
N VAL A 46 -4.49 -5.18 -0.41
CA VAL A 46 -3.77 -3.92 -0.17
C VAL A 46 -4.62 -3.00 0.66
N ILE A 47 -4.07 -2.48 1.76
CA ILE A 47 -4.72 -1.43 2.55
C ILE A 47 -4.07 -0.09 2.26
N THR A 48 -4.89 0.92 2.05
CA THR A 48 -4.49 2.32 1.91
C THR A 48 -5.23 3.17 2.94
N THR A 49 -4.62 4.30 3.30
CA THR A 49 -5.28 5.31 4.14
C THR A 49 -6.10 6.26 3.28
N PRO A 50 -7.27 6.75 3.76
CA PRO A 50 -8.04 7.78 3.06
C PRO A 50 -7.34 9.15 3.05
N VAL A 51 -6.26 9.34 3.83
CA VAL A 51 -5.49 10.59 3.86
C VAL A 51 -4.84 10.91 2.51
N PHE A 52 -4.48 9.87 1.74
CA PHE A 52 -3.85 9.98 0.42
C PHE A 52 -4.67 9.19 -0.62
N PRO A 53 -5.84 9.71 -1.05
CA PRO A 53 -6.74 9.03 -1.96
C PRO A 53 -6.07 8.66 -3.30
N GLU A 54 -5.09 9.45 -3.74
CA GLU A 54 -4.33 9.23 -4.96
C GLU A 54 -3.61 7.86 -4.98
N VAL A 55 -3.29 7.29 -3.81
CA VAL A 55 -2.70 5.94 -3.72
C VAL A 55 -3.72 4.88 -4.15
N ALA A 56 -4.95 4.98 -3.65
CA ALA A 56 -6.03 4.07 -4.00
C ALA A 56 -6.42 4.22 -5.47
N GLU A 57 -6.47 5.45 -5.98
CA GLU A 57 -6.72 5.76 -7.40
C GLU A 57 -5.63 5.17 -8.29
N TYR A 58 -4.36 5.34 -7.93
CA TYR A 58 -3.23 4.75 -8.64
C TYR A 58 -3.36 3.22 -8.70
N ILE A 59 -3.65 2.55 -7.59
CA ILE A 59 -3.81 1.08 -7.60
C ILE A 59 -4.98 0.65 -8.49
N LYS A 60 -6.13 1.33 -8.42
CA LYS A 60 -7.31 0.99 -9.25
C LYS A 60 -7.12 1.28 -10.73
N GLY A 61 -6.36 2.33 -11.06
CA GLY A 61 -6.14 2.79 -12.43
C GLY A 61 -5.06 2.03 -13.20
N ASN A 62 -4.35 1.10 -12.55
CA ASN A 62 -3.28 0.32 -13.17
C ASN A 62 -3.65 -1.16 -13.29
N VAL A 63 -3.02 -1.84 -14.24
CA VAL A 63 -3.09 -3.29 -14.39
C VAL A 63 -1.93 -3.91 -13.61
N TRP A 64 -2.23 -4.94 -12.81
CA TRP A 64 -1.28 -5.63 -11.96
C TRP A 64 -1.06 -7.08 -12.40
N PRO A 65 0.12 -7.66 -12.15
CA PRO A 65 0.40 -9.05 -12.49
C PRO A 65 -0.37 -10.07 -11.63
N LEU A 66 -1.10 -9.61 -10.61
CA LEU A 66 -2.00 -10.41 -9.79
C LEU A 66 -3.30 -9.63 -9.48
N PRO A 67 -4.42 -10.31 -9.20
CA PRO A 67 -5.65 -9.67 -8.72
C PRO A 67 -5.42 -8.94 -7.40
N ILE A 68 -5.94 -7.71 -7.29
CA ILE A 68 -5.81 -6.86 -6.11
C ILE A 68 -7.18 -6.60 -5.48
N ASP A 69 -7.32 -6.97 -4.22
CA ASP A 69 -8.40 -6.53 -3.34
C ASP A 69 -7.93 -5.29 -2.57
N LEU A 70 -8.50 -4.13 -2.87
CA LEU A 70 -8.09 -2.86 -2.27
C LEU A 70 -9.06 -2.42 -1.17
N LEU A 71 -8.52 -2.24 0.03
CA LEU A 71 -9.21 -1.71 1.19
C LEU A 71 -8.73 -0.28 1.46
N VAL A 72 -9.68 0.65 1.64
CA VAL A 72 -9.39 1.99 2.15
C VAL A 72 -9.83 2.02 3.60
N TRP A 73 -8.90 2.26 4.52
CA TRP A 73 -9.15 2.14 5.94
C TRP A 73 -8.52 3.30 6.71
N ASP A 74 -9.33 3.96 7.54
CA ASP A 74 -8.85 4.97 8.47
C ASP A 74 -8.47 4.29 9.78
N SER A 75 -7.17 4.18 10.04
CA SER A 75 -6.65 3.57 11.27
C SER A 75 -5.62 4.47 11.94
N PRO A 76 -5.56 4.47 13.29
CA PRO A 76 -4.59 5.27 14.03
C PRO A 76 -3.15 4.76 13.90
N ASN A 77 -2.92 3.48 13.56
CA ASN A 77 -1.60 2.90 13.37
C ASN A 77 -1.65 1.67 12.43
N SER A 78 -0.47 1.20 11.99
CA SER A 78 -0.34 0.09 11.04
C SER A 78 -0.84 -1.26 11.54
N LEU A 79 -0.77 -1.53 12.85
CA LEU A 79 -1.24 -2.79 13.43
C LEU A 79 -2.77 -2.87 13.36
N GLU A 80 -3.45 -1.76 13.65
CA GLU A 80 -4.91 -1.64 13.48
C GLU A 80 -5.31 -1.75 12.00
N SER A 81 -4.49 -1.24 11.07
CA SER A 81 -4.70 -1.49 9.63
C SER A 81 -4.63 -2.99 9.32
N LEU A 82 -3.63 -3.71 9.83
CA LEU A 82 -3.46 -5.15 9.59
C LEU A 82 -4.68 -5.96 10.04
N LEU A 83 -5.35 -5.57 11.13
CA LEU A 83 -6.56 -6.24 11.60
C LEU A 83 -7.71 -6.19 10.59
N ALA A 84 -7.76 -5.17 9.73
CA ALA A 84 -8.74 -5.09 8.64
C ALA A 84 -8.52 -6.19 7.58
N LEU A 85 -7.31 -6.77 7.49
CA LEU A 85 -7.04 -7.91 6.61
C LEU A 85 -7.51 -9.25 7.17
N LYS A 86 -8.05 -9.33 8.39
CA LYS A 86 -8.49 -10.60 8.99
C LYS A 86 -9.22 -11.56 8.02
N PRO A 87 -10.13 -11.12 7.12
CA PRO A 87 -10.78 -12.00 6.16
C PRO A 87 -9.84 -12.75 5.19
N TYR A 88 -8.63 -12.24 4.98
CA TYR A 88 -7.64 -12.74 4.02
C TYR A 88 -6.55 -13.61 4.67
N LEU A 89 -6.46 -13.65 6.00
CA LEU A 89 -5.33 -14.26 6.74
C LEU A 89 -5.56 -15.74 7.11
N TYR A 90 -6.54 -16.41 6.52
CA TYR A 90 -6.88 -17.82 6.82
C TYR A 90 -6.08 -18.86 6.02
N THR A 91 -5.18 -18.42 5.15
CA THR A 91 -4.28 -19.27 4.35
C THR A 91 -2.86 -18.75 4.51
N PRO A 92 -1.81 -19.52 4.15
CA PRO A 92 -0.44 -19.01 4.17
C PRO A 92 -0.34 -17.69 3.39
N PHE A 93 0.18 -16.65 4.05
CA PHE A 93 0.25 -15.30 3.49
C PHE A 93 1.63 -14.70 3.67
N LEU A 94 1.95 -13.75 2.80
CA LEU A 94 3.10 -12.86 2.92
C LEU A 94 2.58 -11.48 3.31
N LEU A 95 3.14 -10.89 4.37
CA LEU A 95 2.85 -9.52 4.76
C LEU A 95 4.03 -8.64 4.38
N LEU A 96 3.79 -7.66 3.51
CA LEU A 96 4.79 -6.70 3.05
C LEU A 96 4.36 -5.27 3.41
N THR A 97 5.34 -4.44 3.75
CA THR A 97 5.18 -2.98 3.74
C THR A 97 5.83 -2.44 2.47
N VAL A 98 5.24 -1.40 1.86
CA VAL A 98 5.72 -0.87 0.56
C VAL A 98 7.11 -0.21 0.62
N ASP A 99 7.63 0.06 1.81
CA ASP A 99 8.94 0.66 2.06
C ASP A 99 10.04 -0.37 2.35
N ALA A 100 9.74 -1.66 2.26
CA ALA A 100 10.77 -2.69 2.22
C ALA A 100 11.48 -2.66 0.87
N ALA A 101 12.82 -2.61 0.89
CA ALA A 101 13.65 -2.78 -0.30
C ALA A 101 14.30 -4.16 -0.28
N SER A 102 14.00 -4.97 -1.29
CA SER A 102 14.61 -6.28 -1.50
C SER A 102 15.85 -6.13 -2.38
N ILE A 103 16.97 -6.76 -2.01
CA ILE A 103 18.17 -6.89 -2.86
C ILE A 103 18.31 -8.38 -3.18
N LEU A 104 18.13 -8.73 -4.46
CA LEU A 104 18.19 -10.10 -4.97
C LEU A 104 19.56 -10.39 -5.58
#